data_AF-X1CND9-F1
#
_entry.id   AF-X1CND9-F1
#
_cell.length_a   1.000
_cell.length_b   1.000
_cell.length_c   1.000
_cell.angle_alpha   90.00
_cell.angle_beta   90.00
_cell.angle_gamma   90.00
#
_symmetry.space_group_name_H-M   'P 1'
#
loop_
_entity.id
_entity.type
_entity.pdbx_description
1 polymer ?
#
loop_
_entity_poly.entity_id
_entity_poly.type
_entity_poly.pdbx_seq_one_letter_code
_entity_poly.pdbx_strand_id
1 'polypeptide(L)'
;QPTYLHAHKLMRKTWQGMPTSSDIGGDRWNQIADHCNSNYFHIDMERYTLDSVLKKGIDFGDTKAIFNCGFYIDNPSDKAITNTERNWNKKYAAAEWAWYLSGDRSIEKLGDFYGKIPPIWKRMADKNGNVNSNYGWQWKRNGQLDEVVDMLRYNPSTRQAAISIYDGKEWDRYICDTPCTYAVQFSIIDKKLCMSVYMRSNDIWYGFCNDQYQFASLQEMVADRLSIDTGWYYHHAHNMHLYKNKL
;
A
#
# COMPACT_ATOMS: atom_id res chain seq x y z
N GLN A 1 -5.01 19.31 1.43
CA GLN A 1 -5.15 19.97 0.11
C GLN A 1 -6.44 19.45 -0.53
N PRO A 2 -7.33 20.31 -1.03
CA PRO A 2 -8.63 19.89 -1.56
C PRO A 2 -8.50 19.29 -2.97
N THR A 3 -9.24 18.21 -3.25
CA THR A 3 -9.16 17.41 -4.48
C THR A 3 -10.07 17.93 -5.59
N TYR A 4 -9.52 17.93 -6.81
CA TYR A 4 -9.87 18.79 -7.95
C TYR A 4 -11.14 18.44 -8.74
N LEU A 5 -11.82 17.32 -8.47
CA LEU A 5 -12.79 16.77 -9.43
C LEU A 5 -14.10 17.58 -9.51
N HIS A 6 -14.64 18.05 -8.36
CA HIS A 6 -15.75 19.02 -8.36
C HIS A 6 -15.29 20.46 -8.58
N ALA A 7 -14.06 20.79 -8.15
CA ALA A 7 -13.45 22.10 -8.37
C ALA A 7 -13.39 22.43 -9.85
N HIS A 8 -13.02 21.50 -10.73
CA HIS A 8 -12.94 21.74 -12.17
C HIS A 8 -14.28 22.08 -12.83
N LYS A 9 -15.39 21.46 -12.41
CA LYS A 9 -16.73 21.83 -12.92
C LYS A 9 -17.17 23.22 -12.42
N LEU A 10 -16.85 23.55 -11.17
CA LEU A 10 -17.14 24.86 -10.58
C LEU A 10 -16.23 25.95 -11.17
N MET A 11 -14.95 25.67 -11.36
CA MET A 11 -13.95 26.52 -12.04
C MET A 11 -14.37 26.87 -13.46
N ARG A 12 -14.88 25.91 -14.25
CA ARG A 12 -15.39 26.25 -15.59
C ARG A 12 -16.57 27.22 -15.55
N LYS A 13 -17.45 27.12 -14.53
CA LYS A 13 -18.58 28.03 -14.35
C LYS A 13 -18.16 29.41 -13.84
N THR A 14 -17.19 29.47 -12.92
CA THR A 14 -16.76 30.71 -12.27
C THR A 14 -15.68 31.46 -13.05
N TRP A 15 -14.78 30.75 -13.73
CA TRP A 15 -13.56 31.31 -14.34
C TRP A 15 -13.63 31.46 -15.86
N GLN A 16 -14.61 30.83 -16.53
CA GLN A 16 -14.69 30.75 -18.00
C GLN A 16 -13.34 30.34 -18.65
N GLY A 17 -12.54 29.52 -17.95
CA GLY A 17 -11.17 29.16 -18.31
C GLY A 17 -10.50 28.32 -17.21
N MET A 18 -9.20 28.02 -17.38
CA MET A 18 -8.39 27.34 -16.34
C MET A 18 -7.62 28.39 -15.51
N PRO A 19 -7.61 28.29 -14.18
CA PRO A 19 -6.81 29.19 -13.34
C PRO A 19 -5.30 28.96 -13.55
N THR A 20 -4.52 30.00 -13.28
CA THR A 20 -3.06 30.03 -13.31
C THR A 20 -2.49 30.04 -11.89
N SER A 21 -1.17 29.88 -11.73
CA SER A 21 -0.53 29.90 -10.41
C SER A 21 -0.68 31.23 -9.67
N SER A 22 -0.84 32.36 -10.39
CA SER A 22 -1.07 33.68 -9.79
C SER A 22 -2.49 33.86 -9.23
N ASP A 23 -3.42 32.97 -9.55
CA ASP A 23 -4.80 33.04 -9.06
C ASP A 23 -4.97 32.44 -7.65
N ILE A 24 -3.97 31.71 -7.15
CA ILE A 24 -4.01 31.03 -5.87
C ILE A 24 -4.11 32.06 -4.73
N GLY A 25 -5.14 31.93 -3.89
CA GLY A 25 -5.37 32.78 -2.72
C GLY A 25 -6.20 34.05 -2.98
N GLY A 26 -6.54 34.35 -4.24
CA GLY A 26 -7.44 35.45 -4.59
C GLY A 26 -8.92 35.15 -4.32
N ASP A 27 -9.77 36.17 -4.40
CA ASP A 27 -11.20 36.07 -4.04
C ASP A 27 -11.95 35.00 -4.84
N ARG A 28 -11.69 34.91 -6.15
CA ARG A 28 -12.29 33.88 -7.02
C ARG A 28 -11.84 32.47 -6.65
N TRP A 29 -10.59 32.33 -6.22
CA TRP A 29 -10.03 31.06 -5.76
C TRP A 29 -10.68 30.62 -4.46
N ASN A 30 -10.81 31.55 -3.51
CA ASN A 30 -11.41 31.30 -2.20
C ASN A 30 -12.89 30.92 -2.34
N GLN A 31 -13.65 31.59 -3.22
CA GLN A 31 -15.06 31.26 -3.48
C GLN A 31 -15.24 29.80 -3.97
N ILE A 32 -14.33 29.29 -4.80
CA ILE A 32 -14.36 27.90 -5.28
C ILE A 32 -13.92 26.93 -4.20
N ALA A 33 -12.84 27.28 -3.48
CA ALA A 33 -12.30 26.45 -2.40
C ALA A 33 -13.35 26.21 -1.32
N ASP A 34 -14.07 27.26 -0.90
CA ASP A 34 -15.10 27.19 0.13
C ASP A 34 -16.29 26.31 -0.28
N HIS A 35 -16.71 26.39 -1.55
CA HIS A 35 -17.81 25.58 -2.10
C HIS A 35 -17.43 24.13 -2.40
N CYS A 36 -16.14 23.86 -2.65
CA CYS A 36 -15.63 22.51 -2.72
C CYS A 36 -15.66 21.87 -1.34
N ASN A 37 -15.19 22.58 -0.32
CA ASN A 37 -15.08 22.09 1.05
C ASN A 37 -16.43 21.66 1.66
N SER A 38 -17.57 22.19 1.22
CA SER A 38 -18.89 21.81 1.71
C SER A 38 -19.45 20.48 1.18
N ASN A 39 -18.89 19.92 0.08
CA ASN A 39 -19.33 18.65 -0.52
C ASN A 39 -18.40 17.46 -0.23
N TYR A 40 -17.25 17.69 0.41
CA TYR A 40 -16.31 16.64 0.77
C TYR A 40 -16.48 16.30 2.25
N PHE A 41 -16.87 15.05 2.52
CA PHE A 41 -16.60 14.43 3.82
C PHE A 41 -15.10 14.55 4.08
N HIS A 42 -14.74 14.96 5.30
CA HIS A 42 -13.36 15.13 5.74
C HIS A 42 -12.46 14.02 5.19
N ILE A 43 -11.45 14.38 4.39
CA ILE A 43 -10.22 13.59 4.36
C ILE A 43 -9.66 13.81 5.76
N ASP A 44 -10.01 12.93 6.69
CA ASP A 44 -9.44 12.94 8.03
C ASP A 44 -7.93 12.78 7.82
N MET A 45 -7.19 13.90 7.86
CA MET A 45 -5.72 13.93 7.94
C MET A 45 -5.24 13.39 9.29
N GLU A 46 -6.12 12.74 10.04
CA GLU A 46 -5.82 12.11 11.30
C GLU A 46 -4.92 10.90 11.06
N ARG A 47 -4.01 10.67 11.99
CA ARG A 47 -3.23 9.44 12.03
C ARG A 47 -4.21 8.28 12.21
N TYR A 48 -4.34 7.44 11.21
CA TYR A 48 -5.14 6.22 11.27
C TYR A 48 -4.38 5.17 12.08
N THR A 49 -4.62 5.20 13.39
CA THR A 49 -4.00 4.29 14.36
C THR A 49 -4.99 3.20 14.78
N LEU A 50 -4.50 2.23 15.55
CA LEU A 50 -5.35 1.29 16.26
C LEU A 50 -6.45 2.00 17.07
N ASP A 51 -6.11 3.07 17.79
CA ASP A 51 -7.06 3.86 18.58
C ASP A 51 -8.17 4.46 17.69
N SER A 52 -7.81 4.93 16.49
CA SER A 52 -8.77 5.41 15.50
C SER A 52 -9.75 4.31 15.11
N VAL A 53 -9.26 3.10 14.78
CA VAL A 53 -10.11 1.93 14.46
C VAL A 53 -11.05 1.60 15.62
N LEU A 54 -10.55 1.62 16.86
CA LEU A 54 -11.34 1.34 18.05
C LEU A 54 -12.42 2.40 18.32
N LYS A 55 -12.15 3.68 18.06
CA LYS A 55 -13.09 4.78 18.34
C LYS A 55 -14.09 5.03 17.21
N LYS A 56 -13.63 5.02 15.97
CA LYS A 56 -14.37 5.46 14.78
C LYS A 56 -14.75 4.32 13.84
N GLY A 57 -14.13 3.15 13.97
CA GLY A 57 -14.42 2.01 13.11
C GLY A 57 -15.87 1.53 13.26
N ILE A 58 -16.44 1.06 12.17
CA ILE A 58 -17.77 0.43 12.15
C ILE A 58 -17.62 -1.08 12.20
N ASP A 59 -18.62 -1.77 12.75
CA ASP A 59 -18.67 -3.22 12.65
C ASP A 59 -18.84 -3.66 11.18
N PHE A 60 -17.98 -4.57 10.73
CA PHE A 60 -18.02 -5.12 9.37
C PHE A 60 -17.62 -6.60 9.41
N GLY A 61 -18.61 -7.49 9.28
CA GLY A 61 -18.40 -8.92 9.46
C GLY A 61 -17.88 -9.27 10.87
N ASP A 62 -16.77 -10.01 10.92
CA ASP A 62 -16.04 -10.38 12.13
C ASP A 62 -14.99 -9.35 12.56
N THR A 63 -15.04 -8.13 12.00
CA THR A 63 -14.07 -7.07 12.24
C THR A 63 -14.70 -5.75 12.66
N LYS A 64 -13.88 -4.85 13.21
CA LYS A 64 -14.14 -3.41 13.31
C LYS A 64 -13.23 -2.68 12.33
N ALA A 65 -13.80 -1.90 11.42
CA ALA A 65 -13.10 -1.38 10.24
C ALA A 65 -13.27 0.12 10.00
N ILE A 66 -12.21 0.77 9.51
CA ILE A 66 -12.23 2.10 8.91
C ILE A 66 -11.95 1.96 7.42
N PHE A 67 -12.65 2.75 6.59
CA PHE A 67 -12.51 2.69 5.15
C PHE A 67 -11.69 3.85 4.57
N ASN A 68 -10.97 3.57 3.48
CA ASN A 68 -10.12 4.52 2.74
C ASN A 68 -9.08 5.22 3.62
N CYS A 69 -8.39 4.43 4.43
CA CYS A 69 -7.30 4.86 5.29
C CYS A 69 -6.04 5.10 4.46
N GLY A 70 -5.41 6.27 4.59
CA GLY A 70 -4.18 6.63 3.89
C GLY A 70 -3.19 7.38 4.78
N PHE A 71 -1.91 7.03 4.73
CA PHE A 71 -0.86 7.71 5.49
C PHE A 71 0.53 7.57 4.87
N TYR A 72 1.42 8.52 5.20
CA TYR A 72 2.84 8.48 4.83
C TYR A 72 3.68 7.84 5.94
N ILE A 73 4.70 7.11 5.53
CA ILE A 73 5.81 6.62 6.33
C ILE A 73 7.05 7.37 5.83
N ASP A 74 7.53 8.31 6.63
CA ASP A 74 8.63 9.21 6.25
C ASP A 74 10.00 8.51 6.27
N ASN A 75 10.17 7.54 7.18
CA ASN A 75 11.39 6.73 7.30
C ASN A 75 11.06 5.24 7.15
N PRO A 76 10.83 4.74 5.91
CA PRO A 76 10.47 3.34 5.69
C PRO A 76 11.59 2.37 6.11
N SER A 77 12.85 2.82 6.17
CA SER A 77 13.96 2.00 6.66
C SER A 77 13.84 1.65 8.15
N ASP A 78 13.11 2.44 8.95
CA ASP A 78 12.70 2.06 10.29
C ASP A 78 11.47 1.14 10.27
N LYS A 79 11.68 -0.06 9.75
CA LYS A 79 10.64 -1.08 9.55
C LYS A 79 10.51 -2.07 10.71
N ALA A 80 11.24 -1.88 11.80
CA ALA A 80 11.19 -2.77 12.96
C ALA A 80 10.08 -2.35 13.92
N ILE A 81 9.20 -3.28 14.29
CA ILE A 81 8.11 -2.99 15.21
C ILE A 81 8.54 -3.35 16.61
N THR A 82 8.67 -2.31 17.45
CA THR A 82 9.21 -2.41 18.81
C THR A 82 8.14 -2.52 19.89
N ASN A 83 6.86 -2.33 19.54
CA ASN A 83 5.76 -2.48 20.48
C ASN A 83 5.60 -3.95 20.90
N THR A 84 5.80 -4.23 22.19
CA THR A 84 5.76 -5.57 22.76
C THR A 84 4.38 -6.23 22.68
N GLU A 85 3.31 -5.46 22.79
CA GLU A 85 1.91 -5.96 22.71
C GLU A 85 1.58 -6.51 21.32
N ARG A 86 2.26 -6.02 20.28
CA ARG A 86 2.10 -6.54 18.91
C ARG A 86 2.67 -7.94 18.76
N ASN A 87 3.60 -8.34 19.64
CA ASN A 87 4.33 -9.61 19.57
C ASN A 87 4.87 -9.89 18.16
N TRP A 88 5.41 -8.86 17.51
CA TRP A 88 5.88 -8.95 16.13
C TRP A 88 7.19 -9.75 16.06
N ASN A 89 7.23 -10.74 15.17
CA ASN A 89 8.35 -11.65 15.05
C ASN A 89 9.25 -11.26 13.87
N LYS A 90 10.35 -10.55 14.17
CA LYS A 90 11.34 -10.13 13.17
C LYS A 90 11.95 -11.29 12.38
N LYS A 91 12.18 -12.45 13.01
CA LYS A 91 12.73 -13.63 12.33
C LYS A 91 11.75 -14.15 11.28
N TYR A 92 10.46 -14.16 11.62
CA TYR A 92 9.41 -14.53 10.68
C TYR A 92 9.31 -13.55 9.52
N ALA A 93 9.28 -12.23 9.78
CA ALA A 93 9.24 -11.21 8.74
C ALA A 93 10.43 -11.32 7.77
N ALA A 94 11.63 -11.58 8.29
CA ALA A 94 12.82 -11.80 7.47
C ALA A 94 12.75 -13.09 6.64
N ALA A 95 12.19 -14.18 7.18
CA ALA A 95 12.01 -15.44 6.45
C ALA A 95 10.96 -15.29 5.33
N GLU A 96 9.87 -14.57 5.58
CA GLU A 96 8.86 -14.26 4.57
C GLU A 96 9.43 -13.34 3.47
N TRP A 97 10.27 -12.36 3.84
CA TRP A 97 11.00 -11.55 2.87
C TRP A 97 11.91 -12.41 1.97
N ALA A 98 12.67 -13.34 2.56
CA ALA A 98 13.49 -14.27 1.79
C ALA A 98 12.65 -15.15 0.85
N TRP A 99 11.46 -15.57 1.31
CA TRP A 99 10.50 -16.28 0.47
C TRP A 99 10.02 -15.42 -0.71
N TYR A 100 9.66 -14.16 -0.48
CA TYR A 100 9.31 -13.24 -1.57
C TYR A 100 10.47 -13.00 -2.54
N LEU A 101 11.68 -12.83 -2.03
CA LEU A 101 12.88 -12.71 -2.86
C LEU A 101 13.17 -13.96 -3.69
N SER A 102 12.68 -15.14 -3.30
CA SER A 102 12.84 -16.34 -4.13
C SER A 102 11.95 -16.31 -5.38
N GLY A 103 10.81 -15.63 -5.32
CA GLY A 103 9.77 -15.70 -6.35
C GLY A 103 9.03 -17.04 -6.40
N ASP A 104 9.37 -18.01 -5.55
CA ASP A 104 8.63 -19.25 -5.42
C ASP A 104 7.41 -19.01 -4.53
N ARG A 105 6.22 -19.42 -4.98
CA ARG A 105 4.96 -19.27 -4.24
C ARG A 105 4.59 -20.49 -3.40
N SER A 106 5.46 -21.49 -3.32
CA SER A 106 5.28 -22.69 -2.49
C SER A 106 5.50 -22.40 -1.01
N ILE A 107 4.59 -22.86 -0.15
CA ILE A 107 4.72 -22.77 1.30
C ILE A 107 5.89 -23.58 1.86
N GLU A 108 6.34 -24.62 1.15
CA GLU A 108 7.52 -25.40 1.54
C GLU A 108 8.79 -24.54 1.48
N LYS A 109 8.87 -23.63 0.49
CA LYS A 109 10.00 -22.71 0.38
C LYS A 109 10.08 -21.74 1.56
N LEU A 110 8.94 -21.28 2.06
CA LEU A 110 8.88 -20.54 3.32
C LEU A 110 9.32 -21.41 4.51
N GLY A 111 8.91 -22.68 4.50
CA GLY A 111 9.35 -23.69 5.46
C GLY A 111 10.88 -23.82 5.53
N ASP A 112 11.55 -23.86 4.39
CA ASP A 112 13.02 -23.90 4.30
C ASP A 112 13.67 -22.69 4.97
N PHE A 113 13.13 -21.49 4.75
CA PHE A 113 13.68 -20.26 5.32
C PHE A 113 13.36 -20.06 6.80
N TYR A 114 12.17 -20.48 7.23
CA TYR A 114 11.69 -20.24 8.60
C TYR A 114 11.90 -21.42 9.55
N GLY A 115 12.19 -22.61 9.01
CA GLY A 115 12.30 -23.88 9.73
C GLY A 115 10.95 -24.55 10.04
N LYS A 116 9.83 -23.95 9.62
CA LYS A 116 8.48 -24.52 9.69
C LYS A 116 7.51 -23.73 8.83
N ILE A 117 6.41 -24.36 8.44
CA ILE A 117 5.33 -23.69 7.71
C ILE A 117 4.34 -23.06 8.70
N PRO A 118 4.16 -21.72 8.70
CA PRO A 118 3.17 -21.07 9.54
C PRO A 118 1.74 -21.53 9.23
N PRO A 119 0.87 -21.71 10.25
CA PRO A 119 -0.50 -22.20 10.04
C PRO A 119 -1.36 -21.35 9.09
N ILE A 120 -1.11 -20.04 9.01
CA ILE A 120 -1.85 -19.15 8.10
C ILE A 120 -1.65 -19.54 6.64
N TRP A 121 -0.42 -19.81 6.23
CA TRP A 121 -0.10 -20.19 4.85
C TRP A 121 -0.60 -21.58 4.50
N LYS A 122 -0.68 -22.50 5.47
CA LYS A 122 -1.35 -23.80 5.25
C LYS A 122 -2.83 -23.66 4.91
N ARG A 123 -3.51 -22.64 5.46
CA ARG A 123 -4.93 -22.37 5.16
C ARG A 123 -5.14 -21.66 3.83
N MET A 124 -4.16 -20.86 3.41
CA MET A 124 -4.22 -20.08 2.16
C MET A 124 -3.73 -20.86 0.94
N ALA A 125 -2.90 -21.88 1.14
CA ALA A 125 -2.33 -22.64 0.05
C ALA A 125 -3.37 -23.44 -0.73
N ASP A 126 -3.16 -23.51 -2.04
CA ASP A 126 -3.89 -24.42 -2.92
C ASP A 126 -3.49 -25.89 -2.70
N LYS A 127 -4.16 -26.80 -3.44
CA LYS A 127 -3.89 -28.24 -3.38
C LYS A 127 -2.44 -28.65 -3.69
N ASN A 128 -1.66 -27.78 -4.32
CA ASN A 128 -0.26 -28.00 -4.66
C ASN A 128 0.69 -27.29 -3.68
N GLY A 129 0.16 -26.68 -2.60
CA GLY A 129 0.96 -25.94 -1.63
C GLY A 129 1.33 -24.52 -2.07
N ASN A 130 0.68 -23.96 -3.09
CA ASN A 130 1.02 -22.63 -3.60
C ASN A 130 0.07 -21.54 -3.10
N VAL A 131 0.59 -20.32 -2.94
CA VAL A 131 -0.14 -19.14 -2.46
C VAL A 131 -0.08 -18.02 -3.50
N ASN A 132 -1.21 -17.62 -4.06
CA ASN A 132 -1.22 -16.59 -5.11
C ASN A 132 -1.04 -15.16 -4.59
N SER A 133 -1.31 -14.93 -3.31
CA SER A 133 -1.08 -13.69 -2.57
C SER A 133 0.38 -13.49 -2.15
N ASN A 134 1.28 -14.43 -2.46
CA ASN A 134 2.72 -14.23 -2.29
C ASN A 134 3.18 -13.03 -3.12
N TYR A 135 3.60 -11.94 -2.46
CA TYR A 135 3.94 -10.71 -3.15
C TYR A 135 5.17 -10.84 -4.04
N GLY A 136 6.20 -11.57 -3.60
CA GLY A 136 7.42 -11.77 -4.38
C GLY A 136 7.20 -12.47 -5.71
N TRP A 137 6.33 -13.49 -5.72
CA TRP A 137 5.85 -14.11 -6.96
C TRP A 137 5.20 -13.07 -7.86
N GLN A 138 4.28 -12.25 -7.35
CA GLN A 138 3.58 -11.24 -8.16
C GLN A 138 4.50 -10.13 -8.67
N TRP A 139 5.47 -9.67 -7.87
CA TRP A 139 6.45 -8.65 -8.29
C TRP A 139 7.31 -9.12 -9.46
N LYS A 140 7.73 -10.39 -9.45
CA LYS A 140 8.59 -10.98 -10.48
C LYS A 140 7.82 -11.56 -11.66
N ARG A 141 6.54 -11.85 -11.49
CA ARG A 141 5.68 -12.41 -12.53
C ARG A 141 5.73 -11.51 -13.76
N ASN A 142 6.00 -12.11 -14.91
CA ASN A 142 6.16 -11.43 -16.21
C ASN A 142 7.22 -10.31 -16.21
N GLY A 143 8.20 -10.34 -15.29
CA GLY A 143 9.28 -9.36 -15.25
C GLY A 143 8.87 -7.96 -14.79
N GLN A 144 7.69 -7.77 -14.18
CA GLN A 144 7.17 -6.44 -13.81
C GLN A 144 8.16 -5.60 -12.99
N LEU A 145 8.84 -6.21 -12.00
CA LEU A 145 9.82 -5.51 -11.18
C LEU A 145 11.03 -5.02 -11.98
N ASP A 146 11.50 -5.81 -12.95
CA ASP A 146 12.65 -5.42 -13.79
C ASP A 146 12.25 -4.28 -14.72
N GLU A 147 11.06 -4.38 -15.33
CA GLU A 147 10.49 -3.34 -16.17
C GLU A 147 10.33 -2.03 -15.39
N VAL A 148 9.83 -2.06 -14.15
CA VAL A 148 9.74 -0.87 -13.28
C VAL A 148 11.11 -0.20 -13.10
N VAL A 149 12.14 -0.98 -12.79
CA VAL A 149 13.49 -0.45 -12.58
C VAL A 149 14.03 0.16 -13.87
N ASP A 150 13.85 -0.51 -15.01
CA ASP A 150 14.35 -0.02 -16.30
C ASP A 150 13.59 1.23 -16.77
N MET A 151 12.27 1.29 -16.57
CA MET A 151 11.47 2.50 -16.82
C MET A 151 11.98 3.69 -16.00
N LEU A 152 12.27 3.49 -14.71
CA LEU A 152 12.75 4.55 -13.82
C LEU A 152 14.18 5.00 -14.17
N ARG A 153 15.05 4.08 -14.60
CA ARG A 153 16.39 4.43 -15.12
C ARG A 153 16.31 5.25 -16.40
N TYR A 154 15.48 4.81 -17.34
CA TYR A 154 15.35 5.46 -18.64
C TYR A 154 14.66 6.83 -18.55
N ASN A 155 13.57 6.91 -17.79
CA ASN A 155 12.83 8.15 -17.56
C ASN A 155 12.45 8.30 -16.07
N PRO A 156 13.27 9.01 -15.27
CA PRO A 156 12.99 9.24 -13.86
C PRO A 156 11.65 9.93 -13.56
N SER A 157 11.05 10.60 -14.55
CA SER A 157 9.75 11.30 -14.44
C SER A 157 8.55 10.46 -14.90
N THR A 158 8.79 9.18 -15.23
CA THR A 158 7.71 8.27 -15.67
C THR A 158 6.61 8.16 -14.62
N ARG A 159 5.37 8.08 -15.12
CA ARG A 159 4.18 7.82 -14.30
C ARG A 159 3.67 6.39 -14.48
N GLN A 160 4.46 5.55 -15.14
CA GLN A 160 4.07 4.20 -15.57
C GLN A 160 4.77 3.09 -14.77
N ALA A 161 5.73 3.44 -13.90
CA ALA A 161 6.46 2.48 -13.07
C ALA A 161 5.56 1.91 -11.96
N ALA A 162 4.83 0.86 -12.29
CA ALA A 162 3.87 0.20 -11.40
C ALA A 162 3.96 -1.32 -11.48
N ILE A 163 3.64 -1.98 -10.37
CA ILE A 163 3.43 -3.42 -10.28
C ILE A 163 1.96 -3.69 -9.98
N SER A 164 1.33 -4.57 -10.75
CA SER A 164 0.03 -5.14 -10.42
C SER A 164 0.19 -6.44 -9.63
N ILE A 165 -0.55 -6.58 -8.52
CA ILE A 165 -0.54 -7.75 -7.64
C ILE A 165 -1.87 -8.51 -7.73
N TYR A 166 -2.99 -7.78 -7.64
CA TYR A 166 -4.33 -8.34 -7.82
C TYR A 166 -4.94 -7.86 -9.13
N ASP A 167 -5.40 -8.81 -9.95
CA ASP A 167 -6.19 -8.53 -11.15
C ASP A 167 -7.57 -9.19 -11.03
N GLY A 168 -8.64 -8.39 -11.00
CA GLY A 168 -10.01 -8.91 -10.93
C GLY A 168 -10.41 -9.79 -12.13
N LYS A 169 -9.65 -9.77 -13.22
CA LYS A 169 -9.84 -10.66 -14.38
C LYS A 169 -9.34 -12.09 -14.12
N GLU A 170 -8.52 -12.28 -13.09
CA GLU A 170 -7.99 -13.58 -12.66
C GLU A 170 -8.69 -14.11 -11.40
N TRP A 171 -9.94 -13.70 -11.15
CA TRP A 171 -10.69 -14.06 -9.94
C TRP A 171 -10.79 -15.58 -9.71
N ASP A 172 -10.84 -16.38 -10.77
CA ASP A 172 -10.86 -17.84 -10.74
C ASP A 172 -9.54 -18.46 -10.25
N ARG A 173 -8.45 -17.69 -10.25
CA ARG A 173 -7.16 -18.09 -9.68
C ARG A 173 -7.06 -17.82 -8.18
N TYR A 174 -7.93 -16.99 -7.63
CA TYR A 174 -7.88 -16.55 -6.23
C TYR A 174 -8.85 -17.29 -5.31
N ILE A 175 -9.14 -18.57 -5.62
CA ILE A 175 -10.12 -19.39 -4.90
C ILE A 175 -9.65 -19.73 -3.48
N CYS A 176 -8.37 -20.11 -3.33
CA CYS A 176 -7.79 -20.48 -2.03
C CYS A 176 -7.34 -19.24 -1.25
N ASP A 177 -6.82 -18.24 -1.95
CA ASP A 177 -6.37 -17.00 -1.39
C ASP A 177 -6.47 -15.85 -2.39
N THR A 178 -6.82 -14.66 -1.89
CA THR A 178 -6.90 -13.44 -2.70
C THR A 178 -5.89 -12.42 -2.19
N PRO A 179 -4.98 -11.88 -3.04
CA PRO A 179 -4.05 -10.85 -2.63
C PRO A 179 -4.75 -9.65 -2.00
N CYS A 180 -4.25 -9.19 -0.85
CA CYS A 180 -4.78 -8.00 -0.16
C CYS A 180 -4.37 -6.69 -0.85
N THR A 181 -3.29 -6.72 -1.62
CA THR A 181 -2.72 -5.56 -2.30
C THR A 181 -3.15 -5.54 -3.76
N TYR A 182 -3.62 -4.40 -4.24
CA TYR A 182 -3.92 -4.15 -5.64
C TYR A 182 -2.65 -3.94 -6.45
N ALA A 183 -1.88 -2.92 -6.08
CA ALA A 183 -0.75 -2.45 -6.86
C ALA A 183 0.26 -1.68 -6.00
N VAL A 184 1.46 -1.55 -6.55
CA VAL A 184 2.55 -0.70 -6.04
C VAL A 184 2.96 0.28 -7.14
N GLN A 185 2.98 1.57 -6.83
CA GLN A 185 3.45 2.62 -7.73
C GLN A 185 4.79 3.16 -7.23
N PHE A 186 5.72 3.41 -8.16
CA PHE A 186 7.01 4.01 -7.87
C PHE A 186 7.16 5.36 -8.57
N SER A 187 7.87 6.27 -7.92
CA SER A 187 8.19 7.60 -8.44
C SER A 187 9.56 8.03 -7.92
N ILE A 188 10.36 8.74 -8.73
CA ILE A 188 11.56 9.42 -8.22
C ILE A 188 11.19 10.89 -7.93
N ILE A 189 11.30 11.29 -6.68
CA ILE A 189 11.02 12.65 -6.20
C ILE A 189 12.22 13.11 -5.40
N ASP A 190 12.74 14.31 -5.69
CA ASP A 190 13.93 14.87 -5.03
C ASP A 190 15.13 13.91 -5.01
N LYS A 191 15.33 13.20 -6.13
CA LYS A 191 16.36 12.15 -6.31
C LYS A 191 16.23 10.94 -5.38
N LYS A 192 15.08 10.75 -4.74
CA LYS A 192 14.78 9.61 -3.89
C LYS A 192 13.67 8.76 -4.47
N LEU A 193 13.73 7.46 -4.24
CA LEU A 193 12.67 6.55 -4.65
C LEU A 193 11.51 6.63 -3.66
N CYS A 194 10.38 7.19 -4.09
CA CYS A 194 9.11 7.18 -3.37
C CYS A 194 8.23 6.03 -3.86
N MET A 195 7.38 5.51 -2.97
CA MET A 195 6.54 4.35 -3.28
C MET A 195 5.13 4.53 -2.68
N SER A 196 4.10 4.14 -3.42
CA SER A 196 2.71 4.08 -2.93
C SER A 196 2.18 2.66 -3.05
N VAL A 197 1.60 2.12 -1.98
CA VAL A 197 0.96 0.78 -1.96
C VAL A 197 -0.53 0.95 -1.74
N TYR A 198 -1.32 0.27 -2.58
CA TYR A 198 -2.77 0.33 -2.54
C TYR A 198 -3.35 -1.05 -2.20
N MET A 199 -4.04 -1.14 -1.08
CA MET A 199 -4.62 -2.37 -0.56
C MET A 199 -6.14 -2.32 -0.51
N ARG A 200 -6.77 -3.46 -0.75
CA ARG A 200 -8.22 -3.65 -0.59
C ARG A 200 -8.63 -3.92 0.85
N SER A 201 -7.75 -4.58 1.60
CA SER A 201 -8.00 -5.11 2.94
C SER A 201 -6.68 -5.18 3.71
N ASN A 202 -6.64 -4.67 4.93
CA ASN A 202 -5.43 -4.74 5.76
C ASN A 202 -5.80 -4.91 7.24
N ASP A 203 -5.34 -6.01 7.84
CA ASP A 203 -5.44 -6.24 9.28
C ASP A 203 -4.42 -5.36 9.98
N ILE A 204 -4.89 -4.36 10.71
CA ILE A 204 -4.02 -3.40 11.40
C ILE A 204 -3.21 -4.06 12.51
N TRP A 205 -3.64 -5.21 13.06
CA TRP A 205 -2.97 -5.83 14.20
C TRP A 205 -1.70 -6.59 13.81
N TYR A 206 -1.82 -7.60 12.94
CA TYR A 206 -0.70 -8.44 12.51
C TYR A 206 -0.31 -8.20 11.05
N GLY A 207 -1.30 -8.12 10.15
CA GLY A 207 -1.08 -7.99 8.71
C GLY A 207 -0.20 -6.79 8.36
N PHE A 208 -0.67 -5.59 8.72
CA PHE A 208 0.02 -4.31 8.49
C PHE A 208 1.46 -4.34 8.98
N CYS A 209 1.68 -4.89 10.18
CA CYS A 209 2.99 -4.96 10.80
C CYS A 209 4.01 -5.69 9.93
N ASN A 210 3.56 -6.79 9.32
CA ASN A 210 4.39 -7.57 8.42
C ASN A 210 4.45 -6.91 7.03
N ASP A 211 3.31 -6.52 6.45
CA ASP A 211 3.23 -5.84 5.15
C ASP A 211 4.16 -4.62 5.07
N GLN A 212 4.17 -3.75 6.09
CA GLN A 212 5.07 -2.60 6.16
C GLN A 212 6.54 -3.01 6.00
N TYR A 213 6.96 -4.08 6.69
CA TYR A 213 8.33 -4.58 6.60
C TYR A 213 8.65 -5.05 5.17
N GLN A 214 7.73 -5.77 4.54
CA GLN A 214 7.93 -6.34 3.21
C GLN A 214 7.98 -5.25 2.13
N PHE A 215 7.07 -4.27 2.20
CA PHE A 215 7.06 -3.16 1.25
C PHE A 215 8.23 -2.19 1.46
N ALA A 216 8.60 -1.88 2.70
CA ALA A 216 9.82 -1.10 2.96
C ALA A 216 11.07 -1.80 2.40
N SER A 217 11.17 -3.12 2.56
CA SER A 217 12.27 -3.91 1.99
C SER A 217 12.26 -3.93 0.45
N LEU A 218 11.07 -3.96 -0.16
CA LEU A 218 10.91 -3.79 -1.61
C LEU A 218 11.42 -2.43 -2.08
N GLN A 219 11.04 -1.35 -1.38
CA GLN A 219 11.48 0.00 -1.72
C GLN A 219 13.01 0.13 -1.64
N GLU A 220 13.62 -0.38 -0.56
CA GLU A 220 15.08 -0.42 -0.41
C GLU A 220 15.74 -1.18 -1.57
N MET A 221 15.25 -2.38 -1.89
CA MET A 221 15.80 -3.18 -3.00
C MET A 221 15.72 -2.45 -4.36
N VAL A 222 14.60 -1.76 -4.65
CA VAL A 222 14.47 -1.00 -5.91
C VAL A 222 15.37 0.24 -5.89
N ALA A 223 15.48 0.93 -4.75
CA ALA A 223 16.35 2.09 -4.60
C ALA A 223 17.82 1.71 -4.78
N ASP A 224 18.25 0.58 -4.21
CA ASP A 224 19.60 0.01 -4.39
C ASP A 224 19.89 -0.30 -5.86
N ARG A 225 18.94 -0.93 -6.57
CA ARG A 225 19.06 -1.21 -8.01
C ARG A 225 19.16 0.06 -8.86
N LEU A 226 18.63 1.17 -8.38
CA LEU A 226 18.70 2.49 -9.01
C LEU A 226 19.89 3.32 -8.52
N SER A 227 20.60 2.86 -7.48
CA SER A 227 21.68 3.59 -6.81
C SER A 227 21.25 4.97 -6.30
N ILE A 228 20.06 5.04 -5.70
CA ILE A 228 19.50 6.25 -5.07
C ILE A 228 18.96 5.93 -3.67
N ASP A 229 18.73 6.97 -2.87
CA ASP A 229 18.17 6.81 -1.53
C ASP A 229 16.65 6.54 -1.56
N THR A 230 16.13 5.92 -0.50
CA THR A 230 14.68 5.79 -0.27
C THR A 230 14.06 7.13 0.14
N GLY A 231 12.93 7.47 -0.47
CA GLY A 231 12.04 8.56 -0.07
C GLY A 231 10.89 8.05 0.80
N TRP A 232 9.77 8.76 0.79
CA TRP A 232 8.59 8.36 1.55
C TRP A 232 7.92 7.10 0.98
N TYR A 233 7.21 6.39 1.86
CA TYR A 233 6.29 5.31 1.51
C TYR A 233 4.85 5.71 1.89
N TYR A 234 3.95 5.79 0.92
CA TYR A 234 2.52 6.02 1.16
C TYR A 234 1.75 4.69 1.19
N HIS A 235 1.00 4.46 2.26
CA HIS A 235 0.19 3.27 2.43
C HIS A 235 -1.29 3.63 2.37
N HIS A 236 -2.05 2.95 1.51
CA HIS A 236 -3.50 3.08 1.44
C HIS A 236 -4.18 1.73 1.64
N ALA A 237 -5.16 1.67 2.53
CA ALA A 237 -6.04 0.53 2.74
C ALA A 237 -7.50 0.95 2.58
N HIS A 238 -8.21 0.33 1.63
CA HIS A 238 -9.64 0.55 1.48
C HIS A 238 -10.42 0.05 2.69
N ASN A 239 -10.06 -1.08 3.28
CA ASN A 239 -10.63 -1.61 4.52
C ASN A 239 -9.48 -1.89 5.50
N MET A 240 -9.25 -0.96 6.43
CA MET A 240 -8.30 -1.11 7.53
C MET A 240 -9.06 -1.61 8.75
N HIS A 241 -8.77 -2.81 9.22
CA HIS A 241 -9.62 -3.48 10.21
C HIS A 241 -8.85 -4.14 11.34
N LEU A 242 -9.56 -4.35 12.44
CA LEU A 242 -9.15 -5.18 13.57
C LEU A 242 -10.16 -6.31 13.72
N TYR A 243 -9.68 -7.56 13.78
CA TYR A 243 -10.54 -8.70 14.07
C TYR A 243 -11.14 -8.59 15.48
N LYS A 244 -12.41 -8.96 15.63
CA LYS A 244 -13.13 -8.86 16.93
C LYS A 244 -12.51 -9.72 18.02
N ASN A 245 -11.82 -10.81 17.67
CA ASN A 245 -11.08 -11.63 18.64
C ASN A 245 -9.74 -10.98 19.10
N LYS A 246 -9.46 -9.75 18.64
CA LYS A 246 -8.32 -8.91 19.05
C LYS A 246 -8.77 -7.58 19.69
N LEU A 247 -10.08 -7.40 19.89
CA LEU A 247 -10.63 -6.31 20.70
C LEU A 247 -10.43 -6.57 22.18
#